data_AF-A0A222X8A5-F1
#
_entry.id   AF-A0A222X8A5-F1
#
_cell.length_a   1.000
_cell.length_b   1.000
_cell.length_c   1.000
_cell.angle_alpha   90.00
_cell.angle_beta   90.00
_cell.angle_gamma   90.00
#
_symmetry.space_group_name_H-M   'P 1'
#
loop_
_entity.id
_entity.type
_entity.pdbx_description
1 polymer ?
#
loop_
_entity_poly.entity_id
_entity_poly.type
_entity_poly.pdbx_seq_one_letter_code
_entity_poly.pdbx_strand_id
1 'polypeptide(L)'
;MIARLRTRVRRAVREDRADAGFSMVELIVASMMSIIMLGIIGSLFIKTLQTQGAVTDTTTTSNNAKVVFDELQAAVRLAVETDVRSSTSMAVEPTDGRGDVLILKTRQNQGEVASTGTWRCVAWYLDADDQLHKITRPAQASGTPATSVNPASWPIVARGVAAISGASPFVALEPAVDAEAWYPGSIQAALTFREGDSRVPVDLSSTIVPRRQLQLDGETPGGMPCV
;
A
#
# COMPACT_ATOMS: atom_id res chain seq x y z
N MET A 1 -0.29 64.83 -53.84
CA MET A 1 -1.20 63.97 -54.64
C MET A 1 -1.39 62.56 -54.05
N ILE A 2 -0.47 62.03 -53.23
CA ILE A 2 -0.51 60.66 -52.66
C ILE A 2 -1.53 60.49 -51.49
N ALA A 3 -1.87 61.57 -50.78
CA ALA A 3 -2.77 61.51 -49.62
C ALA A 3 -4.25 61.24 -49.95
N ARG A 4 -4.71 61.56 -51.18
CA ARG A 4 -6.10 61.34 -51.61
C ARG A 4 -6.38 59.92 -52.12
N LEU A 5 -5.34 59.11 -52.38
CA LEU A 5 -5.52 57.70 -52.78
C LEU A 5 -5.73 56.78 -51.57
N ARG A 6 -5.12 57.07 -50.40
CA ARG A 6 -5.25 56.22 -49.20
C ARG A 6 -6.65 56.23 -48.57
N THR A 7 -7.41 57.31 -48.72
CA THR A 7 -8.77 57.42 -48.15
C THR A 7 -9.84 56.73 -48.99
N ARG A 8 -9.64 56.56 -50.30
CA ARG A 8 -10.59 55.82 -51.15
C ARG A 8 -10.44 54.30 -51.00
N VAL A 9 -9.22 53.80 -50.85
CA VAL A 9 -8.97 52.36 -50.67
C VAL A 9 -9.50 51.84 -49.32
N ARG A 10 -9.45 52.64 -48.25
CA ARG A 10 -10.02 52.26 -46.95
C ARG A 10 -11.55 52.26 -46.90
N ARG A 11 -12.22 52.94 -47.84
CA ARG A 11 -13.69 53.00 -47.89
C ARG A 11 -14.26 51.81 -48.67
N ALA A 12 -13.62 51.43 -49.78
CA ALA A 12 -14.03 50.27 -50.58
C ALA A 12 -13.89 48.93 -49.83
N VAL A 13 -12.90 48.79 -48.94
CA VAL A 13 -12.69 47.55 -48.16
C VAL A 13 -13.67 47.41 -46.98
N ARG A 14 -14.45 48.45 -46.64
CA ARG A 14 -15.36 48.46 -45.49
C ARG A 14 -16.84 48.24 -45.86
N GLU A 15 -17.23 48.47 -47.12
CA GLU A 15 -18.62 48.27 -47.58
C GLU A 15 -18.91 46.85 -48.08
N ASP A 16 -17.92 46.09 -48.56
CA ASP A 16 -18.12 44.69 -49.01
C ASP A 16 -18.20 43.66 -47.87
N ARG A 17 -18.16 44.10 -46.60
CA ARG A 17 -18.22 43.20 -45.43
C ARG A 17 -19.52 43.29 -44.63
N ALA A 18 -20.49 44.11 -45.06
CA ALA A 18 -21.60 44.48 -44.18
C ALA A 18 -22.91 43.66 -44.35
N ASP A 19 -23.20 43.03 -45.50
CA ASP A 19 -24.53 42.44 -45.74
C ASP A 19 -24.53 41.08 -46.45
N ALA A 20 -23.48 40.27 -46.28
CA ALA A 20 -23.58 38.85 -46.60
C ALA A 20 -24.33 38.14 -45.45
N GLY A 21 -25.67 38.21 -45.48
CA GLY A 21 -26.51 37.46 -44.56
C GLY A 21 -26.14 35.98 -44.60
N PHE A 22 -25.80 35.41 -43.45
CA PHE A 22 -25.52 33.98 -43.32
C PHE A 22 -26.67 33.19 -43.93
N SER A 23 -26.38 32.35 -44.91
CA SER A 23 -27.40 31.48 -45.47
C SER A 23 -27.88 30.49 -44.40
N MET A 24 -29.15 30.09 -44.40
CA MET A 24 -29.66 29.07 -43.46
C MET A 24 -28.79 27.81 -43.43
N VAL A 25 -28.27 27.42 -44.60
CA VAL A 25 -27.40 26.24 -44.75
C VAL A 25 -26.10 26.40 -43.96
N GLU A 26 -25.52 27.60 -43.94
CA GLU A 26 -24.26 27.88 -43.28
C GLU A 26 -24.40 27.85 -41.75
N LEU A 27 -25.56 28.28 -41.21
CA LEU A 27 -25.90 28.10 -39.79
C LEU A 27 -26.11 26.62 -39.41
N ILE A 28 -26.70 25.81 -40.29
CA ILE A 28 -26.84 24.35 -40.07
C ILE A 28 -25.48 23.68 -40.05
N VAL A 29 -24.59 24.00 -41.00
CA VAL A 29 -23.23 23.43 -41.03
C VAL A 29 -22.42 23.88 -39.81
N ALA A 30 -22.51 25.16 -39.42
CA ALA A 30 -21.82 25.68 -38.24
C ALA A 30 -22.30 24.99 -36.95
N SER A 31 -23.61 24.78 -36.80
CA SER A 31 -24.17 24.08 -35.62
C SER A 31 -23.78 22.60 -35.60
N MET A 32 -23.79 21.90 -36.74
CA MET A 32 -23.30 20.52 -36.84
C MET A 32 -21.81 20.41 -36.47
N MET A 33 -20.97 21.31 -36.98
CA MET A 33 -19.55 21.36 -36.64
C MET A 33 -19.34 21.63 -35.14
N SER A 34 -20.12 22.54 -34.55
CA SER A 34 -20.07 22.84 -33.11
C SER A 34 -20.41 21.63 -32.25
N ILE A 35 -21.47 20.87 -32.60
CA ILE A 35 -21.87 19.65 -31.89
C ILE A 35 -20.76 18.60 -31.94
N ILE A 36 -20.14 18.40 -33.12
CA ILE A 36 -19.02 17.46 -33.27
C ILE A 36 -17.82 17.89 -32.41
N MET A 37 -17.46 19.17 -32.42
CA MET A 37 -16.35 19.69 -31.64
C MET A 37 -16.60 19.57 -30.13
N LEU A 38 -17.80 19.90 -29.67
CA LEU A 38 -18.22 19.70 -28.28
C LEU A 38 -18.21 18.22 -27.88
N GLY A 39 -18.61 17.31 -28.78
CA GLY A 39 -18.53 15.87 -28.55
C GLY A 39 -17.10 15.39 -28.34
N ILE A 40 -16.16 15.85 -29.18
CA ILE A 40 -14.74 15.52 -29.05
C ILE A 40 -14.19 16.06 -27.72
N ILE A 41 -14.41 17.34 -27.42
CA ILE A 41 -13.92 17.98 -26.18
C ILE A 41 -14.53 17.30 -24.95
N GLY A 42 -15.83 17.03 -24.97
CA GLY A 42 -16.55 16.35 -23.89
C GLY A 42 -15.98 14.95 -23.62
N SER A 43 -15.70 14.18 -24.69
CA SER A 43 -15.11 12.85 -24.54
C SER A 43 -13.69 12.88 -23.95
N LEU A 44 -12.87 13.88 -24.33
CA LEU A 44 -11.52 14.06 -23.79
C LEU A 44 -11.57 14.51 -22.33
N PHE A 45 -12.52 15.38 -21.97
CA PHE A 45 -12.71 15.84 -20.60
C PHE A 45 -13.09 14.67 -19.68
N ILE A 46 -14.04 13.82 -20.08
CA ILE A 46 -14.45 12.64 -19.30
C ILE A 46 -13.27 11.68 -19.09
N LYS A 47 -12.50 11.40 -20.15
CA LYS A 47 -11.29 10.55 -20.06
C LYS A 47 -10.24 11.14 -19.12
N THR A 48 -10.08 12.46 -19.13
CA THR A 48 -9.11 13.16 -18.26
C THR A 48 -9.52 13.01 -16.79
N LEU A 49 -10.80 13.20 -16.45
CA LEU A 49 -11.30 13.02 -15.09
C LEU A 49 -11.13 11.57 -14.60
N GLN A 50 -11.45 10.59 -15.44
CA GLN A 50 -11.27 9.17 -15.11
C GLN A 50 -9.80 8.82 -14.86
N THR A 51 -8.89 9.40 -15.65
CA THR A 51 -7.45 9.17 -15.50
C THR A 51 -6.92 9.78 -14.20
N GLN A 52 -7.37 10.98 -13.82
CA GLN A 52 -6.96 11.63 -12.58
C GLN A 52 -7.36 10.82 -11.33
N GLY A 53 -8.57 10.25 -11.32
CA GLY A 53 -9.01 9.34 -10.26
C GLY A 53 -8.06 8.15 -10.13
N ALA A 54 -7.84 7.43 -11.24
CA ALA A 54 -6.98 6.25 -11.27
C ALA A 54 -5.53 6.54 -10.80
N VAL A 55 -4.95 7.67 -11.19
CA VAL A 55 -3.61 8.08 -10.76
C VAL A 55 -3.57 8.40 -9.26
N THR A 56 -4.60 9.07 -8.74
CA THR A 56 -4.70 9.42 -7.32
C THR A 56 -4.83 8.17 -6.46
N ASP A 57 -5.69 7.23 -6.87
CA ASP A 57 -5.90 5.96 -6.16
C ASP A 57 -4.63 5.11 -6.16
N THR A 58 -3.94 5.03 -7.31
CA THR A 58 -2.66 4.30 -7.44
C THR A 58 -1.58 4.92 -6.55
N THR A 59 -1.50 6.26 -6.51
CA THR A 59 -0.52 6.98 -5.68
C THR A 59 -0.80 6.76 -4.19
N THR A 60 -2.06 6.80 -3.79
CA THR A 60 -2.47 6.58 -2.39
C THR A 60 -2.19 5.14 -1.96
N THR A 61 -2.57 4.16 -2.79
CA THR A 61 -2.28 2.73 -2.58
C THR A 61 -0.78 2.51 -2.43
N SER A 62 0.04 3.10 -3.31
CA SER A 62 1.50 2.94 -3.29
C SER A 62 2.14 3.52 -2.02
N ASN A 63 1.66 4.69 -1.57
CA ASN A 63 2.15 5.32 -0.35
C ASN A 63 1.76 4.50 0.89
N ASN A 64 0.50 4.04 0.97
CA ASN A 64 0.01 3.21 2.06
C ASN A 64 0.76 1.87 2.12
N ALA A 65 0.92 1.21 0.97
CA ALA A 65 1.69 -0.02 0.83
C ALA A 65 3.13 0.15 1.34
N LYS A 66 3.79 1.24 0.94
CA LYS A 66 5.16 1.54 1.35
C LYS A 66 5.27 1.77 2.85
N VAL A 67 4.38 2.54 3.46
CA VAL A 67 4.41 2.82 4.90
C VAL A 67 4.25 1.53 5.71
N VAL A 68 3.27 0.70 5.36
CA VAL A 68 3.00 -0.58 6.03
C VAL A 68 4.20 -1.52 5.87
N PHE A 69 4.74 -1.62 4.67
CA PHE A 69 5.85 -2.52 4.38
C PHE A 69 7.17 -2.06 5.02
N ASP A 70 7.47 -0.76 5.00
CA ASP A 70 8.63 -0.19 5.68
C ASP A 70 8.55 -0.42 7.20
N GLU A 71 7.36 -0.32 7.78
CA GLU A 71 7.13 -0.63 9.20
C GLU A 71 7.33 -2.12 9.51
N LEU A 72 6.78 -3.02 8.68
CA LEU A 72 6.99 -4.45 8.82
C LEU A 72 8.47 -4.79 8.72
N GLN A 73 9.19 -4.23 7.74
CA GLN A 73 10.63 -4.41 7.60
C GLN A 73 11.41 -3.91 8.82
N ALA A 74 11.02 -2.76 9.37
CA ALA A 74 11.65 -2.22 10.57
C ALA A 74 11.42 -3.15 11.77
N ALA A 75 10.20 -3.65 11.94
CA ALA A 75 9.87 -4.58 13.03
C ALA A 75 10.67 -5.89 12.92
N VAL A 76 10.73 -6.52 11.74
CA VAL A 76 11.51 -7.75 11.54
C VAL A 76 13.01 -7.50 11.73
N ARG A 77 13.53 -6.36 11.28
CA ARG A 77 14.96 -6.00 11.48
C ARG A 77 15.34 -5.84 12.95
N LEU A 78 14.40 -5.42 13.78
CA LEU A 78 14.57 -5.27 15.23
C LEU A 78 14.18 -6.53 16.01
N ALA A 79 13.74 -7.59 15.31
CA ALA A 79 13.30 -8.82 15.94
C ALA A 79 14.49 -9.60 16.51
N VAL A 80 14.30 -10.10 17.72
CA VAL A 80 15.22 -11.02 18.41
C VAL A 80 14.67 -12.44 18.39
N GLU A 81 13.35 -12.58 18.38
CA GLU A 81 12.64 -13.85 18.18
C GLU A 81 11.53 -13.62 17.14
N THR A 82 11.33 -14.60 16.26
CA THR A 82 10.27 -14.60 15.24
C THR A 82 9.48 -15.89 15.34
N ASP A 83 8.17 -15.80 15.22
CA ASP A 83 7.27 -16.95 15.15
C ASP A 83 6.26 -16.68 14.02
N VAL A 84 6.22 -17.58 13.04
CA VAL A 84 5.29 -17.54 11.91
C VAL A 84 4.33 -18.68 12.07
N ARG A 85 3.05 -18.35 12.19
CA ARG A 85 1.98 -19.32 12.45
C ARG A 85 0.94 -19.28 11.35
N SER A 86 0.46 -20.45 10.96
CA SER A 86 -0.74 -20.57 10.14
C SER A 86 -1.99 -20.42 11.00
N SER A 87 -3.08 -19.87 10.44
CA SER A 87 -4.40 -19.72 11.09
C SER A 87 -4.91 -21.02 11.70
N THR A 88 -4.64 -22.15 11.03
CA THR A 88 -4.99 -23.50 11.47
C THR A 88 -4.32 -23.88 12.80
N SER A 89 -3.08 -23.45 13.02
CA SER A 89 -2.33 -23.70 14.26
C SER A 89 -2.80 -22.83 15.43
N MET A 90 -3.56 -21.77 15.15
CA MET A 90 -4.02 -20.79 16.13
C MET A 90 -5.51 -20.91 16.47
N ALA A 91 -6.21 -21.88 15.87
CA ALA A 91 -7.67 -22.04 15.97
C ALA A 91 -8.43 -20.76 15.61
N VAL A 92 -7.90 -19.98 14.67
CA VAL A 92 -8.50 -18.75 14.15
C VAL A 92 -9.18 -19.10 12.83
N GLU A 93 -10.51 -18.99 12.80
CA GLU A 93 -11.27 -18.97 11.54
C GLU A 93 -10.83 -17.75 10.70
N PRO A 94 -10.56 -17.91 9.40
CA PRO A 94 -11.28 -18.84 8.53
C PRO A 94 -10.49 -20.12 8.16
N THR A 95 -11.27 -21.18 7.96
CA THR A 95 -10.91 -22.55 7.54
C THR A 95 -10.35 -22.67 6.11
N ASP A 96 -10.21 -21.55 5.38
CA ASP A 96 -9.66 -21.49 4.03
C ASP A 96 -8.13 -21.34 3.98
N GLY A 97 -7.46 -21.29 5.13
CA GLY A 97 -6.00 -21.38 5.25
C GLY A 97 -5.25 -20.15 4.73
N ARG A 98 -5.93 -19.01 4.58
CA ARG A 98 -5.31 -17.74 4.12
C ARG A 98 -4.75 -16.85 5.22
N GLY A 99 -5.01 -17.18 6.48
CA GLY A 99 -4.48 -16.42 7.60
C GLY A 99 -3.08 -16.88 7.97
N ASP A 100 -2.07 -16.04 7.75
CA ASP A 100 -0.79 -16.21 8.43
C ASP A 100 -0.58 -15.08 9.43
N VAL A 101 -0.06 -15.45 10.58
CA VAL A 101 0.28 -14.57 11.67
C VAL A 101 1.78 -14.52 11.80
N LEU A 102 2.34 -13.31 11.75
CA LEU A 102 3.74 -13.05 12.05
C LEU A 102 3.81 -12.43 13.45
N ILE A 103 4.51 -13.08 14.37
CA ILE A 103 4.73 -12.61 15.73
C ILE A 103 6.22 -12.34 15.92
N LEU A 104 6.55 -11.16 16.43
CA LEU A 104 7.92 -10.66 16.57
C LEU A 104 8.16 -10.16 18.00
N LYS A 105 9.26 -10.59 18.60
CA LYS A 105 9.85 -9.94 19.79
C LYS A 105 10.82 -8.87 19.32
N THR A 106 10.51 -7.62 19.57
CA THR A 106 11.36 -6.48 19.18
C THR A 106 11.84 -5.73 20.41
N ARG A 107 13.04 -5.13 20.33
CA ARG A 107 13.54 -4.23 21.38
C ARG A 107 12.97 -2.82 21.18
N GLN A 108 12.50 -2.20 22.24
CA GLN A 108 11.95 -0.83 22.21
C GLN A 108 13.04 0.21 21.93
N ASN A 109 14.21 0.07 22.54
CA ASN A 109 15.33 1.01 22.43
C ASN A 109 16.61 0.26 22.01
N GLN A 110 17.28 0.72 20.95
CA GLN A 110 18.63 0.26 20.63
C GLN A 110 19.62 0.84 21.65
N GLY A 111 20.35 -0.02 22.38
CA GLY A 111 21.51 0.39 23.20
C GLY A 111 21.31 0.47 24.72
N GLU A 112 20.10 0.27 25.27
CA GLU A 112 19.89 0.24 26.73
C GLU A 112 20.00 -1.17 27.30
N VAL A 113 20.81 -1.38 28.34
CA VAL A 113 20.91 -2.67 29.06
C VAL A 113 19.53 -3.15 29.50
N ALA A 114 19.18 -4.39 29.13
CA ALA A 114 17.83 -4.92 29.16
C ALA A 114 17.25 -4.94 30.59
N SER A 115 16.27 -4.08 30.86
CA SER A 115 15.23 -4.37 31.84
C SER A 115 14.04 -5.00 31.12
N THR A 116 13.23 -5.79 31.82
CA THR A 116 12.04 -6.46 31.25
C THR A 116 11.03 -5.51 30.59
N GLY A 117 11.10 -4.20 30.87
CA GLY A 117 10.34 -3.15 30.20
C GLY A 117 10.90 -2.68 28.83
N THR A 118 12.00 -3.25 28.35
CA THR A 118 12.64 -2.85 27.08
C THR A 118 12.18 -3.66 25.86
N TRP A 119 11.33 -4.68 26.05
CA TRP A 119 10.88 -5.58 24.99
C TRP A 119 9.43 -5.30 24.60
N ARG A 120 9.13 -5.41 23.30
CA ARG A 120 7.79 -5.24 22.73
C ARG A 120 7.47 -6.38 21.78
N CYS A 121 6.27 -6.92 21.91
CA CYS A 121 5.72 -7.84 20.93
C CYS A 121 5.01 -7.03 19.84
N VAL A 122 5.38 -7.31 18.59
CA VAL A 122 4.69 -6.80 17.40
C VAL A 122 4.15 -8.00 16.67
N ALA A 123 2.85 -8.02 16.40
CA ALA A 123 2.26 -9.08 15.61
C ALA A 123 1.42 -8.52 14.47
N TRP A 124 1.43 -9.24 13.36
CA TRP A 124 0.71 -8.95 12.13
C TRP A 124 -0.16 -10.15 11.77
N TYR A 125 -1.34 -9.89 11.24
CA TYR A 125 -2.26 -10.92 10.78
C TYR A 125 -2.95 -10.45 9.52
N LEU A 126 -2.92 -11.27 8.48
CA LEU A 126 -3.72 -11.05 7.28
C LEU A 126 -5.01 -11.87 7.40
N ASP A 127 -6.16 -11.20 7.42
CA ASP A 127 -7.45 -11.89 7.42
C ASP A 127 -7.89 -12.31 6.01
N ALA A 128 -9.01 -13.03 5.89
CA ALA A 128 -9.55 -13.42 4.60
C ALA A 128 -10.39 -12.33 3.91
N ASP A 129 -10.67 -11.23 4.60
CA ASP A 129 -11.39 -10.06 4.09
C ASP A 129 -10.40 -9.00 3.50
N ASP A 130 -9.18 -9.42 3.19
CA ASP A 130 -8.07 -8.61 2.70
C ASP A 130 -7.72 -7.43 3.64
N GLN A 131 -7.73 -7.66 4.95
CA GLN A 131 -7.36 -6.70 5.97
C GLN A 131 -6.12 -7.14 6.71
N LEU A 132 -5.17 -6.21 6.82
CA LEU A 132 -3.97 -6.40 7.60
C LEU A 132 -4.19 -5.83 8.98
N HIS A 133 -4.15 -6.70 9.97
CA HIS A 133 -4.22 -6.35 11.38
C HIS A 133 -2.82 -6.27 11.99
N LYS A 134 -2.69 -5.42 13.00
CA LYS A 134 -1.45 -5.28 13.75
C LYS A 134 -1.74 -4.99 15.22
N ILE A 135 -0.91 -5.59 16.08
CA ILE A 135 -0.88 -5.24 17.49
C ILE A 135 0.55 -5.04 17.98
N THR A 136 0.71 -4.08 18.89
CA THR A 136 1.96 -3.86 19.61
C THR A 136 1.69 -3.85 21.10
N ARG A 137 2.38 -4.71 21.86
CA ARG A 137 2.24 -4.81 23.32
C ARG A 137 3.62 -4.86 23.99
N PRO A 138 3.75 -4.47 25.27
CA PRO A 138 4.93 -4.81 26.06
C PRO A 138 5.10 -6.33 26.07
N ALA A 139 6.33 -6.81 25.90
CA ALA A 139 6.62 -8.22 26.04
C ALA A 139 6.68 -8.62 27.51
N GLN A 140 6.28 -9.84 27.85
CA GLN A 140 6.45 -10.35 29.22
C GLN A 140 7.80 -11.04 29.40
N ALA A 141 8.32 -10.99 30.63
CA ALA A 141 9.66 -11.44 30.98
C ALA A 141 9.88 -12.96 30.87
N SER A 142 8.83 -13.78 30.93
CA SER A 142 8.91 -15.23 30.76
C SER A 142 7.54 -15.81 30.46
N GLY A 143 7.47 -16.83 29.60
CA GLY A 143 6.28 -17.66 29.45
C GLY A 143 6.23 -18.38 28.11
N THR A 144 5.61 -19.56 28.12
CA THR A 144 5.22 -20.28 26.90
C THR A 144 4.48 -19.35 25.94
N PRO A 145 4.79 -19.36 24.62
CA PRO A 145 4.00 -18.64 23.62
C PRO A 145 2.51 -18.90 23.82
N ALA A 146 1.66 -17.87 23.79
CA ALA A 146 0.23 -18.09 23.98
C ALA A 146 -0.26 -19.09 22.94
N THR A 147 -0.86 -20.18 23.40
CA THR A 147 -1.35 -21.27 22.55
C THR A 147 -2.61 -20.85 21.77
N SER A 148 -3.33 -19.84 22.24
CA SER A 148 -4.46 -19.25 21.55
C SER A 148 -4.29 -17.73 21.46
N VAL A 149 -4.47 -17.19 20.26
CA VAL A 149 -4.46 -15.77 19.99
C VAL A 149 -5.73 -15.45 19.21
N ASN A 150 -6.37 -14.32 19.48
CA ASN A 150 -7.50 -13.84 18.67
C ASN A 150 -7.04 -12.65 17.82
N PRO A 151 -6.46 -12.87 16.64
CA PRO A 151 -5.94 -11.79 15.81
C PRO A 151 -7.04 -11.01 15.09
N ALA A 152 -8.25 -11.56 14.95
CA ALA A 152 -9.41 -10.84 14.40
C ALA A 152 -9.84 -9.65 15.29
N SER A 153 -9.49 -9.65 16.58
CA SER A 153 -9.75 -8.51 17.47
C SER A 153 -8.68 -7.42 17.41
N TRP A 154 -7.63 -7.59 16.60
CA TRP A 154 -6.54 -6.62 16.50
C TRP A 154 -6.94 -5.42 15.64
N PRO A 155 -6.39 -4.23 15.90
CA PRO A 155 -6.61 -3.07 15.05
C PRO A 155 -6.22 -3.33 13.58
N ILE A 156 -7.08 -2.91 12.67
CA ILE A 156 -6.80 -2.91 11.23
C ILE A 156 -5.85 -1.74 10.93
N VAL A 157 -4.75 -2.02 10.24
CA VAL A 157 -3.77 -1.01 9.83
C VAL A 157 -3.75 -0.77 8.33
N ALA A 158 -4.23 -1.74 7.53
CA ALA A 158 -4.44 -1.57 6.11
C ALA A 158 -5.61 -2.44 5.60
N ARG A 159 -6.25 -2.00 4.53
CA ARG A 159 -7.35 -2.71 3.85
C ARG A 159 -6.99 -2.97 2.40
N GLY A 160 -7.64 -3.96 1.80
CA GLY A 160 -7.34 -4.43 0.45
C GLY A 160 -5.91 -4.97 0.33
N VAL A 161 -5.39 -5.52 1.42
CA VAL A 161 -4.11 -6.22 1.46
C VAL A 161 -4.40 -7.70 1.27
N ALA A 162 -3.74 -8.32 0.31
CA ALA A 162 -3.85 -9.75 0.06
C ALA A 162 -2.45 -10.38 0.03
N ALA A 163 -2.38 -11.69 0.14
CA ALA A 163 -1.17 -12.42 -0.21
C ALA A 163 -0.94 -12.33 -1.73
N ILE A 164 0.32 -12.26 -2.16
CA ILE A 164 0.65 -12.40 -3.58
C ILE A 164 0.14 -13.79 -4.03
N SER A 165 -0.56 -13.84 -5.17
CA SER A 165 -1.22 -15.06 -5.66
C SER A 165 -0.30 -16.28 -5.62
N GLY A 166 -0.72 -17.33 -4.91
CA GLY A 166 0.03 -18.59 -4.79
C GLY A 166 1.18 -18.55 -3.77
N ALA A 167 1.35 -17.46 -3.02
CA ALA A 167 2.31 -17.34 -1.94
C ALA A 167 1.60 -17.17 -0.58
N SER A 168 2.26 -17.60 0.49
CA SER A 168 1.91 -17.21 1.85
C SER A 168 2.39 -15.78 2.09
N PRO A 169 1.59 -14.92 2.76
CA PRO A 169 1.98 -13.53 3.05
C PRO A 169 3.22 -13.43 3.94
N PHE A 170 3.45 -14.41 4.82
CA PHE A 170 4.62 -14.45 5.72
C PHE A 170 5.23 -15.85 5.75
N VAL A 171 6.50 -15.96 5.37
CA VAL A 171 7.24 -17.23 5.41
C VAL A 171 8.50 -17.05 6.25
N ALA A 172 8.66 -17.89 7.27
CA ALA A 172 9.95 -18.05 7.95
C ALA A 172 10.84 -18.94 7.07
N LEU A 173 11.95 -18.38 6.58
CA LEU A 173 12.98 -19.16 5.90
C LEU A 173 13.91 -19.74 6.97
N GLU A 174 14.47 -20.93 6.71
CA GLU A 174 15.26 -21.67 7.69
C GLU A 174 16.35 -20.78 8.34
N PRO A 175 16.59 -20.94 9.65
CA PRO A 175 17.73 -20.28 10.29
C PRO A 175 19.03 -20.72 9.60
N ALA A 176 20.07 -19.88 9.67
CA ALA A 176 21.41 -20.34 9.31
C ALA A 176 21.71 -21.65 10.08
N VAL A 177 22.44 -22.58 9.44
CA VAL A 177 22.72 -23.95 9.96
C VAL A 177 23.33 -23.96 11.38
N ASP A 178 23.81 -22.80 11.85
CA ASP A 178 24.45 -22.58 13.14
C ASP A 178 23.62 -21.73 14.14
N ALA A 179 22.34 -21.45 13.87
CA ALA A 179 21.49 -20.67 14.77
C ALA A 179 20.70 -21.59 15.72
N GLU A 180 20.71 -21.27 17.02
CA GLU A 180 19.84 -21.93 18.01
C GLU A 180 18.37 -21.89 17.53
N ALA A 181 17.56 -22.89 17.88
CA ALA A 181 16.19 -23.09 17.36
C ALA A 181 15.20 -21.90 17.56
N TRP A 182 15.60 -20.86 18.28
CA TRP A 182 14.84 -19.64 18.57
C TRP A 182 15.39 -18.40 17.84
N TYR A 183 16.48 -18.55 17.09
CA TYR A 183 17.06 -17.46 16.32
C TYR A 183 16.22 -17.19 15.07
N PRO A 184 15.96 -15.91 14.77
CA PRO A 184 15.07 -15.59 13.70
C PRO A 184 15.78 -15.84 12.37
N GLY A 185 15.31 -16.84 11.63
CA GLY A 185 15.60 -16.98 10.21
C GLY A 185 15.12 -15.73 9.45
N SER A 186 15.54 -15.58 8.20
CA SER A 186 15.03 -14.47 7.39
C SER A 186 13.53 -14.65 7.17
N ILE A 187 12.77 -13.56 7.28
CA ILE A 187 11.32 -13.58 7.01
C ILE A 187 11.09 -13.07 5.60
N GLN A 188 10.42 -13.85 4.77
CA GLN A 188 9.87 -13.37 3.51
C GLN A 188 8.46 -12.82 3.76
N ALA A 189 8.25 -11.56 3.39
CA ALA A 189 6.94 -10.93 3.37
C ALA A 189 6.53 -10.66 1.92
N ALA A 190 5.33 -11.08 1.52
CA ALA A 190 4.83 -11.02 0.15
C ALA A 190 3.37 -10.58 0.12
N LEU A 191 3.13 -9.28 -0.06
CA LEU A 191 1.81 -8.66 0.05
C LEU A 191 1.45 -7.90 -1.24
N THR A 192 0.19 -7.99 -1.62
CA THR A 192 -0.45 -7.21 -2.69
C THR A 192 -1.38 -6.18 -2.04
N PHE A 193 -1.31 -4.93 -2.47
CA PHE A 193 -2.17 -3.84 -1.98
C PHE A 193 -3.11 -3.36 -3.10
N ARG A 194 -4.39 -3.21 -2.76
CA ARG A 194 -5.46 -2.74 -3.66
C ARG A 194 -6.40 -1.82 -2.89
N GLU A 195 -6.37 -0.53 -3.18
CA GLU A 195 -7.30 0.42 -2.55
C GLU A 195 -8.31 0.97 -3.57
N GLY A 196 -9.58 0.98 -3.20
CA GLY A 196 -10.69 1.49 -4.02
C GLY A 196 -10.93 0.70 -5.32
N ASP A 197 -11.31 1.42 -6.38
CA ASP A 197 -11.52 0.87 -7.73
C ASP A 197 -10.20 0.79 -8.53
N SER A 198 -9.05 0.97 -7.87
CA SER A 198 -7.75 0.90 -8.53
C SER A 198 -7.59 -0.45 -9.23
N ARG A 199 -7.40 -0.39 -10.55
CA ARG A 199 -7.19 -1.59 -11.38
C ARG A 199 -5.76 -2.11 -11.30
N VAL A 200 -4.84 -1.36 -10.69
CA VAL A 200 -3.42 -1.69 -10.66
C VAL A 200 -3.04 -2.07 -9.22
N PRO A 201 -2.87 -3.37 -8.92
CA PRO A 201 -2.34 -3.80 -7.64
C PRO A 201 -0.88 -3.37 -7.47
N VAL A 202 -0.50 -3.09 -6.22
CA VAL A 202 0.90 -2.86 -5.84
C VAL A 202 1.42 -4.09 -5.11
N ASP A 203 2.32 -4.83 -5.75
CA ASP A 203 2.93 -6.02 -5.16
C ASP A 203 4.27 -5.66 -4.49
N LEU A 204 4.40 -5.99 -3.21
CA LEU A 204 5.61 -5.81 -2.43
C LEU A 204 6.06 -7.17 -1.89
N SER A 205 7.25 -7.59 -2.31
CA SER A 205 7.90 -8.79 -1.79
C SER A 205 9.32 -8.47 -1.34
N SER A 206 9.69 -8.96 -0.16
CA SER A 206 11.03 -8.76 0.39
C SER A 206 11.39 -9.90 1.33
N THR A 207 12.67 -10.30 1.27
CA THR A 207 13.27 -11.16 2.28
C THR A 207 14.04 -10.28 3.26
N ILE A 208 13.66 -10.35 4.52
CA ILE A 208 14.13 -9.45 5.57
C ILE A 208 14.96 -10.27 6.55
N VAL A 209 16.22 -9.87 6.71
CA VAL A 209 17.14 -10.48 7.66
C VAL A 209 17.10 -9.66 8.96
N PRO A 210 16.74 -10.27 10.11
CA PRO A 210 16.84 -9.65 11.43
C PRO A 210 18.27 -9.24 11.73
N ARG A 211 18.46 -8.11 12.42
CA ARG A 211 19.80 -7.73 12.89
C ARG A 211 20.13 -8.52 14.13
N ARG A 212 21.27 -9.22 14.12
CA ARG A 212 21.80 -9.87 15.32
C ARG A 212 21.94 -8.83 16.44
N GLN A 213 21.10 -8.95 17.45
CA GLN A 213 21.26 -8.19 18.68
C GLN A 213 22.29 -8.91 19.55
N LEU A 214 23.18 -8.16 20.20
CA LEU A 214 24.06 -8.73 21.22
C LEU A 214 23.19 -9.24 22.36
N GLN A 215 23.08 -10.57 22.47
CA GLN A 215 22.53 -11.25 23.63
C GLN A 215 23.49 -10.99 24.79
N LEU A 216 23.01 -10.32 25.84
CA LEU A 216 23.86 -10.04 27.00
C LEU A 216 23.88 -11.27 27.92
N ASP A 217 25.04 -11.53 28.54
CA ASP A 217 25.21 -12.63 29.49
C ASP A 217 24.14 -12.58 30.59
N GLY A 218 23.37 -13.67 30.72
CA GLY A 218 22.27 -13.78 31.68
C GLY A 218 20.86 -13.71 31.07
N GLU A 219 20.74 -13.42 29.78
CA GLU A 219 19.47 -13.55 29.04
C GLU A 219 19.18 -15.04 28.81
N THR A 220 18.28 -15.61 29.61
CA THR A 220 17.82 -16.99 29.39
C THR A 220 17.10 -17.07 28.04
N PRO A 221 17.51 -17.98 27.13
CA PRO A 221 16.73 -18.29 25.94
C PRO A 221 15.45 -18.97 26.40
N GLY A 222 14.41 -18.19 26.58
CA GLY A 222 13.08 -18.65 26.92
C GLY A 222 12.14 -18.02 25.91
N GLY A 223 11.69 -18.83 24.95
CA GLY A 223 10.77 -18.40 23.89
C GLY A 223 9.62 -17.61 24.48
N MET A 224 9.38 -16.41 23.96
CA MET A 224 8.51 -15.48 24.65
C MET A 224 7.02 -15.81 24.56
N PRO A 225 6.25 -15.42 25.59
CA PRO A 225 4.80 -15.27 25.52
C PRO A 225 4.51 -13.92 24.85
N CYS A 226 4.78 -13.81 23.55
CA CYS A 226 4.13 -12.79 22.76
C CYS A 226 2.69 -13.24 22.53
N VAL A 227 1.81 -12.91 23.50
CA VAL A 227 0.36 -12.64 23.39
C VAL A 227 -0.27 -12.69 24.78
#